data_AF-A0A317C061-F1
#
_entry.id   AF-A0A317C061-F1
#
_cell.length_a   1.000
_cell.length_b   1.000
_cell.length_c   1.000
_cell.angle_alpha   90.00
_cell.angle_beta   90.00
_cell.angle_gamma   90.00
#
_symmetry.space_group_name_H-M   'P 1'
#
loop_
_entity.id
_entity.type
_entity.pdbx_description
1 polymer ?
#
loop_
_entity_poly.entity_id
_entity_poly.type
_entity_poly.pdbx_seq_one_letter_code
_entity_poly.pdbx_strand_id
1 'polypeptide(L)'
;MTERKSLPIGIQTLSKIRQGNHYYIDKTELALSLIENGTHYFLSRPRRFGKSLFLDTLKELFEGNQTLFQDLAIHPKWDWSVEYPVLRISFGSEDFLSADGLSNIIDTQLSHFEQRFEVTRQFDHATGRFADLIVQLHKKFQQPVVVLIDEYDKPILDALQTPEIAKANRDFLRGFYGTIKDYDAHIKFSFLTGVSKFSKVSLFSGLNNLEDITLVPEFSTLCGYTDHDIDSIFAAELDGLDRDEIRRWYNGYNWLGEGVYNPFDILQFFKHRTFKNYWFETGTPTFLINTLFKRQIPSLTLDNLLSSAAMLSSFDVDQMDTEALLFQTGYLTIKSSQRVGGQTYYTLGYPNQEVFQSLNESLLSAMVKDKGSQSHNSVALYQLRAMVKS
;
A
#
# COMPACT_ATOMS: atom_id res chain seq x y z
N MET A 1 4.22 -32.47 14.22
CA MET A 1 4.14 -31.01 14.39
C MET A 1 4.83 -30.38 13.21
N THR A 2 4.15 -29.52 12.45
CA THR A 2 4.77 -28.73 11.38
C THR A 2 5.81 -27.80 12.00
N GLU A 3 7.01 -27.76 11.42
CA GLU A 3 8.11 -26.93 11.93
C GLU A 3 7.81 -25.45 11.70
N ARG A 4 8.05 -24.62 12.73
CA ARG A 4 7.86 -23.16 12.63
C ARG A 4 8.96 -22.54 11.79
N LYS A 5 8.59 -21.60 10.92
CA LYS A 5 9.51 -20.80 10.10
C LYS A 5 9.77 -19.44 10.74
N SER A 6 10.77 -18.72 10.23
CA SER A 6 11.04 -17.35 10.68
C SER A 6 9.94 -16.40 10.20
N LEU A 7 9.46 -15.51 11.07
CA LEU A 7 8.48 -14.48 10.73
C LEU A 7 9.19 -13.32 10.00
N PRO A 8 8.84 -12.96 8.74
CA PRO A 8 9.55 -11.95 7.95
C PRO A 8 9.19 -10.51 8.33
N ILE A 9 9.22 -10.18 9.62
CA ILE A 9 8.84 -8.85 10.13
C ILE A 9 9.84 -7.81 9.63
N GLY A 10 9.34 -6.84 8.85
CA GLY A 10 10.15 -5.76 8.28
C GLY A 10 11.01 -6.16 7.07
N ILE A 11 10.91 -7.40 6.59
CA ILE A 11 11.62 -7.86 5.40
C ILE A 11 10.76 -7.55 4.17
N GLN A 12 11.29 -6.73 3.26
CA GLN A 12 10.61 -6.33 2.01
C GLN A 12 11.27 -6.92 0.76
N THR A 13 12.21 -7.85 0.94
CA THR A 13 12.99 -8.46 -0.14
C THR A 13 12.67 -9.94 -0.24
N LEU A 14 12.23 -10.39 -1.42
CA LEU A 14 11.87 -11.77 -1.70
C LEU A 14 13.06 -12.69 -1.48
N SER A 15 14.25 -12.29 -1.96
CA SER A 15 15.48 -13.08 -1.81
C SER A 15 15.78 -13.44 -0.35
N LYS A 16 15.70 -12.47 0.58
CA LYS A 16 15.91 -12.71 2.02
C LYS A 16 14.85 -13.65 2.61
N ILE A 17 13.59 -13.51 2.18
CA ILE A 17 12.50 -14.37 2.67
C ILE A 17 12.73 -15.81 2.21
N ARG A 18 12.95 -16.01 0.90
CA ARG A 18 13.09 -17.34 0.28
C ARG A 18 14.36 -18.06 0.74
N GLN A 19 15.48 -17.34 0.88
CA GLN A 19 16.76 -17.92 1.32
C GLN A 19 16.84 -18.12 2.84
N GLY A 20 16.07 -17.36 3.63
CA GLY A 20 16.14 -17.36 5.09
C GLY A 20 15.14 -18.27 5.81
N ASN A 21 14.51 -19.22 5.11
CA ASN A 21 13.44 -20.09 5.64
C ASN A 21 12.34 -19.31 6.39
N HIS A 22 11.84 -18.25 5.77
CA HIS A 22 10.75 -17.45 6.32
C HIS A 22 9.39 -17.96 5.85
N TYR A 23 8.32 -17.62 6.58
CA TYR A 23 6.97 -17.71 6.05
C TYR A 23 6.83 -16.79 4.82
N TYR A 24 6.20 -17.29 3.77
CA TYR A 24 5.91 -16.54 2.55
C TYR A 24 4.54 -16.96 2.03
N ILE A 25 3.69 -15.98 1.73
CA ILE A 25 2.41 -16.22 1.06
C ILE A 25 2.62 -15.97 -0.41
N ASP A 26 2.36 -16.99 -1.22
CA ASP A 26 2.50 -16.93 -2.66
C ASP A 26 1.37 -16.09 -3.28
N LYS A 27 1.73 -14.95 -3.87
CA LYS A 27 0.82 -14.09 -4.65
C LYS A 27 1.19 -14.08 -6.14
N THR A 28 2.05 -14.99 -6.58
CA THR A 28 2.64 -14.96 -7.93
C THR A 28 1.64 -15.36 -9.02
N GLU A 29 0.57 -16.10 -8.68
CA GLU A 29 -0.53 -16.32 -9.63
C GLU A 29 -1.28 -15.03 -9.97
N LEU A 30 -1.54 -14.17 -8.98
CA LEU A 30 -2.14 -12.86 -9.22
C LEU A 30 -1.17 -11.93 -9.98
N ALA A 31 0.14 -12.04 -9.71
CA ALA A 31 1.15 -11.31 -10.48
C ALA A 31 1.13 -11.71 -11.96
N LEU A 32 1.00 -13.00 -12.26
CA LEU A 32 0.88 -13.48 -13.64
C LEU A 32 -0.40 -12.94 -14.31
N SER A 33 -1.54 -13.00 -13.63
CA SER A 33 -2.81 -12.43 -14.15
C SER A 33 -2.65 -10.95 -14.52
N LEU A 34 -1.98 -10.15 -13.69
CA LEU A 34 -1.70 -8.75 -14.02
C LEU A 34 -0.83 -8.62 -15.27
N ILE A 35 0.26 -9.39 -15.37
CA ILE A 35 1.23 -9.28 -16.47
C ILE A 35 0.61 -9.71 -17.81
N GLU A 36 -0.32 -10.67 -17.80
CA GLU A 36 -0.98 -11.18 -19.01
C GLU A 36 -2.13 -10.28 -19.50
N ASN A 37 -2.80 -9.57 -18.59
CA ASN A 37 -4.03 -8.84 -18.91
C ASN A 37 -3.83 -7.33 -19.18
N GLY A 38 -2.63 -6.79 -18.94
CA GLY A 38 -2.37 -5.38 -19.17
C GLY A 38 -0.96 -4.92 -18.86
N THR A 39 -0.73 -3.63 -19.03
CA THR A 39 0.62 -3.03 -18.97
C THR A 39 0.78 -2.07 -17.79
N HIS A 40 -0.20 -1.21 -17.52
CA HIS A 40 -0.05 -0.12 -16.55
C HIS A 40 -1.05 -0.25 -15.41
N TYR A 41 -0.54 -0.55 -14.22
CA TYR A 41 -1.36 -0.79 -13.04
C TYR A 41 -1.05 0.14 -11.88
N PHE A 42 -2.10 0.44 -11.13
CA PHE A 42 -2.04 1.17 -9.88
C PHE A 42 -2.76 0.43 -8.77
N LEU A 43 -2.09 0.27 -7.63
CA LEU A 43 -2.67 -0.30 -6.42
C LEU A 43 -2.44 0.62 -5.23
N SER A 44 -3.53 1.05 -4.59
CA SER A 44 -3.49 1.69 -3.28
C SER A 44 -3.86 0.69 -2.18
N ARG A 45 -3.02 0.59 -1.15
CA ARG A 45 -3.30 -0.12 0.09
C ARG A 45 -2.72 0.65 1.27
N PRO A 46 -3.30 0.55 2.48
CA PRO A 46 -2.73 1.18 3.66
C PRO A 46 -1.28 0.74 3.93
N ARG A 47 -0.60 1.46 4.83
CA ARG A 47 0.77 1.11 5.23
C ARG A 47 0.84 -0.33 5.73
N ARG A 48 1.95 -1.02 5.39
CA ARG A 48 2.30 -2.37 5.87
C ARG A 48 1.48 -3.55 5.34
N PHE A 49 0.73 -3.34 4.27
CA PHE A 49 0.00 -4.40 3.56
C PHE A 49 0.86 -5.29 2.63
N GLY A 50 2.19 -5.11 2.62
CA GLY A 50 3.08 -5.92 1.78
C GLY A 50 3.32 -5.40 0.36
N LYS A 51 2.89 -4.17 0.03
CA LYS A 51 3.08 -3.52 -1.28
C LYS A 51 4.54 -3.57 -1.77
N SER A 52 5.48 -3.15 -0.94
CA SER A 52 6.92 -3.11 -1.28
C SER A 52 7.50 -4.50 -1.52
N LEU A 53 7.03 -5.52 -0.79
CA LEU A 53 7.42 -6.91 -1.02
C LEU A 53 6.83 -7.45 -2.34
N PHE A 54 5.60 -7.06 -2.68
CA PHE A 54 4.98 -7.43 -3.95
C PHE A 54 5.73 -6.79 -5.13
N LEU A 55 6.10 -5.50 -5.04
CA LEU A 55 6.97 -4.84 -6.03
C LEU A 55 8.33 -5.52 -6.15
N ASP A 56 8.95 -5.91 -5.04
CA ASP A 56 10.19 -6.67 -5.06
C ASP A 56 10.01 -8.03 -5.74
N THR A 57 8.89 -8.71 -5.48
CA THR A 57 8.54 -9.98 -6.15
C THR A 57 8.43 -9.79 -7.66
N LEU A 58 7.77 -8.72 -8.13
CA LEU A 58 7.71 -8.38 -9.56
C LEU A 58 9.09 -8.08 -10.13
N LYS A 59 9.93 -7.32 -9.43
CA LYS A 59 11.32 -7.05 -9.84
C LYS A 59 12.08 -8.36 -10.06
N GLU A 60 12.12 -9.22 -9.04
CA GLU A 60 12.86 -10.48 -9.09
C GLU A 60 12.33 -11.43 -10.18
N LEU A 61 11.02 -11.39 -10.45
CA LEU A 61 10.38 -12.17 -11.52
C LEU A 61 10.84 -11.70 -12.91
N PHE A 62 10.73 -10.38 -13.16
CA PHE A 62 11.12 -9.79 -14.45
C PHE A 62 12.62 -9.83 -14.71
N GLU A 63 13.45 -9.78 -13.66
CA GLU A 63 14.90 -9.98 -13.76
C GLU A 63 15.30 -11.47 -13.91
N GLY A 64 14.34 -12.40 -13.96
CA GLY A 64 14.61 -13.81 -14.26
C GLY A 64 15.26 -14.60 -13.13
N ASN A 65 15.13 -14.17 -11.87
CA ASN A 65 15.76 -14.83 -10.71
C ASN A 65 15.05 -16.15 -10.32
N GLN A 66 15.03 -17.12 -11.24
CA GLN A 66 14.25 -18.37 -11.20
C GLN A 66 14.33 -19.14 -9.88
N THR A 67 15.53 -19.20 -9.27
CA THR A 67 15.76 -19.92 -8.01
C THR A 67 14.86 -19.44 -6.87
N LEU A 68 14.47 -18.16 -6.86
CA LEU A 68 13.59 -17.59 -5.83
C LEU A 68 12.13 -18.07 -5.97
N PHE A 69 11.74 -18.49 -7.16
CA PHE A 69 10.37 -18.85 -7.52
C PHE A 69 10.11 -20.35 -7.49
N GLN A 70 11.11 -21.19 -7.22
CA GLN A 70 10.90 -22.63 -7.08
C GLN A 70 9.74 -22.93 -6.10
N ASP A 71 8.88 -23.87 -6.48
CA ASP A 71 7.66 -24.26 -5.77
C ASP A 71 6.57 -23.18 -5.61
N LEU A 72 6.69 -22.04 -6.30
CA LEU A 72 5.63 -21.05 -6.41
C LEU A 72 4.76 -21.28 -7.65
N ALA A 73 3.51 -20.82 -7.59
CA ALA A 73 2.48 -21.02 -8.61
C ALA A 73 2.90 -20.53 -10.01
N ILE A 74 3.71 -19.47 -10.08
CA ILE A 74 4.20 -18.91 -11.34
C ILE A 74 5.35 -19.70 -11.97
N HIS A 75 6.10 -20.50 -11.20
CA HIS A 75 7.32 -21.15 -11.67
C HIS A 75 7.16 -21.97 -12.96
N PRO A 76 6.15 -22.85 -13.10
CA PRO A 76 5.96 -23.60 -14.33
C PRO A 76 5.30 -22.78 -15.46
N LYS A 77 4.83 -21.56 -15.18
CA LYS A 77 4.07 -20.71 -16.11
C LYS A 77 4.91 -19.58 -16.72
N TRP A 78 6.06 -19.26 -16.12
CA TRP A 78 6.94 -18.18 -16.58
C TRP A 78 8.03 -18.66 -17.54
N ASP A 79 8.33 -17.87 -18.57
CA ASP A 79 9.47 -18.10 -19.46
C ASP A 79 10.75 -17.53 -18.84
N TRP A 80 11.50 -18.39 -18.14
CA TRP A 80 12.77 -18.03 -17.50
C TRP A 80 13.93 -17.78 -18.48
N SER A 81 13.73 -17.98 -19.79
CA SER A 81 14.75 -17.62 -20.78
C SER A 81 14.75 -16.13 -21.14
N VAL A 82 13.72 -15.39 -20.69
CA VAL A 82 13.54 -13.96 -20.97
C VAL A 82 13.74 -13.16 -19.69
N GLU A 83 14.65 -12.19 -19.75
CA GLU A 83 14.93 -11.22 -18.69
C GLU A 83 14.63 -9.81 -19.18
N TYR A 84 14.06 -8.98 -18.32
CA TYR A 84 13.70 -7.60 -18.62
C TYR A 84 14.51 -6.63 -17.75
N PRO A 85 14.98 -5.49 -18.30
CA PRO A 85 15.56 -4.43 -17.48
C PRO A 85 14.49 -3.79 -16.60
N VAL A 86 14.72 -3.77 -15.29
CA VAL A 86 13.77 -3.22 -14.30
C VAL A 86 14.28 -1.92 -13.68
N LEU A 87 13.48 -0.87 -13.78
CA LEU A 87 13.65 0.43 -13.11
C LEU A 87 12.70 0.50 -11.91
N ARG A 88 13.24 0.29 -10.70
CA ARG A 88 12.47 0.37 -9.44
C ARG A 88 12.76 1.65 -8.68
N ILE A 89 11.84 2.60 -8.71
CA ILE A 89 11.92 3.88 -8.03
C ILE A 89 11.18 3.80 -6.69
N SER A 90 11.76 4.31 -5.62
CA SER A 90 11.11 4.38 -4.30
C SER A 90 11.28 5.77 -3.69
N PHE A 91 10.22 6.27 -3.05
CA PHE A 91 10.25 7.54 -2.33
C PHE A 91 10.34 7.38 -0.81
N GLY A 92 10.58 6.17 -0.29
CA GLY A 92 10.46 5.91 1.15
C GLY A 92 11.54 6.48 2.08
N SER A 93 12.67 6.93 1.55
CA SER A 93 13.89 7.18 2.33
C SER A 93 14.12 8.61 2.82
N GLU A 94 13.30 9.60 2.45
CA GLU A 94 13.58 11.02 2.76
C GLU A 94 12.34 11.84 3.15
N ASP A 95 12.60 13.06 3.62
CA ASP A 95 11.63 14.11 3.89
C ASP A 95 11.50 15.04 2.67
N PHE A 96 10.27 15.20 2.17
CA PHE A 96 9.95 16.00 0.98
C PHE A 96 9.49 17.42 1.28
N LEU A 97 9.78 17.91 2.49
CA LEU A 97 9.49 19.28 2.93
C LEU A 97 10.49 20.34 2.41
N SER A 98 11.57 19.93 1.74
CA SER A 98 12.49 20.86 1.07
C SER A 98 12.14 21.02 -0.41
N ALA A 99 12.33 22.23 -0.96
CA ALA A 99 11.99 22.54 -2.36
C ALA A 99 12.70 21.64 -3.38
N ASP A 100 13.95 21.24 -3.09
CA ASP A 100 14.78 20.42 -3.98
C ASP A 100 14.83 18.94 -3.58
N GLY A 101 14.20 18.55 -2.47
CA GLY A 101 14.31 17.18 -1.94
C GLY A 101 13.83 16.13 -2.93
N LEU A 102 12.71 16.40 -3.61
CA LEU A 102 12.16 15.51 -4.63
C LEU A 102 13.07 15.41 -5.86
N SER A 103 13.61 16.51 -6.36
CA SER A 103 14.52 16.47 -7.50
C SER A 103 15.81 15.73 -7.17
N ASN A 104 16.36 15.91 -5.97
CA ASN A 104 17.60 15.29 -5.53
C ASN A 104 17.46 13.77 -5.39
N ILE A 105 16.35 13.28 -4.83
CA ILE A 105 16.15 11.82 -4.69
C ILE A 105 15.98 11.16 -6.07
N ILE A 106 15.31 11.81 -7.02
CA ILE A 106 15.18 11.29 -8.37
C ILE A 106 16.53 11.34 -9.07
N ASP A 107 17.26 12.44 -8.98
CA ASP A 107 18.60 12.57 -9.59
C ASP A 107 19.54 11.47 -9.08
N THR A 108 19.50 11.17 -7.78
CA THR A 108 20.28 10.09 -7.14
C THR A 108 19.88 8.73 -7.69
N GLN A 109 18.58 8.41 -7.72
CA GLN A 109 18.09 7.11 -8.21
C GLN A 109 18.39 6.91 -9.70
N LEU A 110 18.21 7.94 -10.53
CA LEU A 110 18.55 7.89 -11.96
C LEU A 110 20.06 7.69 -12.15
N SER A 111 20.90 8.34 -11.35
CA SER A 111 22.36 8.14 -11.39
C SER A 111 22.76 6.71 -11.03
N HIS A 112 22.09 6.11 -10.04
CA HIS A 112 22.29 4.69 -9.72
C HIS A 112 21.87 3.77 -10.85
N PHE A 113 20.78 4.05 -11.58
CA PHE A 113 20.40 3.26 -12.75
C PHE A 113 21.40 3.41 -13.91
N GLU A 114 21.81 4.64 -14.22
CA GLU A 114 22.83 4.92 -15.22
C GLU A 114 24.12 4.15 -14.90
N GLN A 115 24.55 4.15 -13.65
CA GLN A 115 25.71 3.37 -13.21
C GLN A 115 25.47 1.85 -13.31
N ARG A 116 24.34 1.35 -12.77
CA ARG A 116 24.00 -0.07 -12.74
C ARG A 116 23.94 -0.67 -14.15
N PHE A 117 23.37 0.05 -15.09
CA PHE A 117 23.19 -0.41 -16.46
C PHE A 117 24.26 0.11 -17.42
N GLU A 118 25.27 0.82 -16.93
CA GLU A 118 26.38 1.40 -17.71
C GLU A 118 25.88 2.28 -18.87
N VAL A 119 24.90 3.14 -18.58
CA VAL A 119 24.36 4.13 -19.52
C VAL A 119 25.00 5.48 -19.21
N THR A 120 25.57 6.12 -20.23
CA THR A 120 26.16 7.46 -20.08
C THR A 120 25.04 8.51 -20.03
N ARG A 121 25.03 9.32 -18.97
CA ARG A 121 24.12 10.47 -18.82
C ARG A 121 24.23 11.43 -20.01
N GLN A 122 23.12 11.66 -20.70
CA GLN A 122 23.04 12.61 -21.82
C GLN A 122 22.28 13.90 -21.50
N PHE A 123 21.43 13.86 -20.46
CA PHE A 123 20.54 14.95 -20.10
C PHE A 123 20.74 15.35 -18.63
N ASP A 124 20.41 16.61 -18.30
CA ASP A 124 20.62 17.15 -16.96
C ASP A 124 19.37 17.19 -16.07
N HIS A 125 18.19 16.95 -16.64
CA HIS A 125 16.92 17.03 -15.93
C HIS A 125 16.26 15.64 -15.86
N ALA A 126 15.51 15.40 -14.76
CA ALA A 126 14.97 14.09 -14.41
C ALA A 126 14.15 13.42 -15.51
N THR A 127 13.22 14.15 -16.14
CA THR A 127 12.34 13.63 -17.21
C THR A 127 13.15 13.15 -18.42
N GLY A 128 14.11 13.95 -18.89
CA GLY A 128 14.97 13.59 -20.03
C GLY A 128 15.88 12.40 -19.72
N ARG A 129 16.45 12.35 -18.52
CA ARG A 129 17.27 11.20 -18.05
C ARG A 129 16.45 9.91 -17.96
N PHE A 130 15.23 9.99 -17.42
CA PHE A 130 14.34 8.83 -17.31
C PHE A 130 13.90 8.31 -18.70
N ALA A 131 13.55 9.23 -19.60
CA ALA A 131 13.23 8.90 -21.00
C ALA A 131 14.40 8.22 -21.71
N ASP A 132 15.61 8.79 -21.61
CA ASP A 132 16.81 8.22 -22.22
C ASP A 132 17.13 6.85 -21.65
N LEU A 133 17.06 6.66 -20.32
CA LEU A 133 17.22 5.35 -19.70
C LEU A 133 16.26 4.32 -20.29
N ILE A 134 14.97 4.64 -20.44
CA ILE A 134 14.00 3.71 -21.02
C ILE A 134 14.42 3.29 -22.45
N VAL A 135 14.80 4.26 -23.29
CA VAL A 135 15.19 4.00 -24.69
C VAL A 135 16.51 3.23 -24.77
N GLN A 136 17.52 3.64 -24.01
CA GLN A 136 18.85 3.01 -24.00
C GLN A 136 18.78 1.59 -23.47
N LEU A 137 17.98 1.33 -22.42
CA LEU A 137 17.80 -0.02 -21.88
C LEU A 137 17.07 -0.92 -22.87
N HIS A 138 16.00 -0.43 -23.50
CA HIS A 138 15.32 -1.20 -24.55
C HIS A 138 16.30 -1.55 -25.68
N LYS A 139 17.13 -0.61 -26.12
CA LYS A 139 18.16 -0.86 -27.14
C LYS A 139 19.27 -1.81 -26.67
N LYS A 140 19.76 -1.68 -25.43
CA LYS A 140 20.87 -2.51 -24.90
C LYS A 140 20.44 -3.96 -24.68
N PHE A 141 19.25 -4.17 -24.10
CA PHE A 141 18.76 -5.49 -23.72
C PHE A 141 17.89 -6.15 -24.81
N GLN A 142 17.51 -5.40 -25.86
CA GLN A 142 16.55 -5.87 -26.89
C GLN A 142 15.23 -6.37 -26.27
N GLN A 143 14.88 -5.84 -25.10
CA GLN A 143 13.68 -6.18 -24.33
C GLN A 143 13.08 -4.88 -23.79
N PRO A 144 11.74 -4.75 -23.79
CA PRO A 144 11.08 -3.58 -23.22
C PRO A 144 11.30 -3.46 -21.70
N VAL A 145 11.22 -2.25 -21.17
CA VAL A 145 11.58 -1.91 -19.79
C VAL A 145 10.40 -2.10 -18.84
N VAL A 146 10.69 -2.56 -17.63
CA VAL A 146 9.70 -2.65 -16.54
C VAL A 146 9.91 -1.49 -15.59
N VAL A 147 8.84 -0.75 -15.27
CA VAL A 147 8.90 0.42 -14.37
C VAL A 147 8.07 0.19 -13.11
N LEU A 148 8.72 0.12 -11.96
CA LEU A 148 8.08 -0.13 -10.67
C LEU A 148 8.25 1.09 -9.77
N ILE A 149 7.17 1.64 -9.23
CA ILE A 149 7.22 2.83 -8.38
C ILE A 149 6.55 2.55 -7.04
N ASP A 150 7.34 2.65 -5.97
CA ASP A 150 6.88 2.52 -4.59
C ASP A 150 6.72 3.88 -3.91
N GLU A 151 5.72 3.99 -3.05
CA GLU A 151 5.36 5.21 -2.31
C GLU A 151 5.23 6.46 -3.20
N TYR A 152 4.61 6.32 -4.36
CA TYR A 152 4.47 7.37 -5.39
C TYR A 152 3.87 8.70 -4.86
N ASP A 153 3.12 8.63 -3.77
CA ASP A 153 2.37 9.71 -3.13
C ASP A 153 3.07 10.33 -1.93
N LYS A 154 4.13 9.70 -1.41
CA LYS A 154 4.86 10.18 -0.22
C LYS A 154 5.35 11.63 -0.35
N PRO A 155 5.90 12.09 -1.50
CA PRO A 155 6.32 13.48 -1.64
C PRO A 155 5.19 14.50 -1.49
N ILE A 156 3.96 14.13 -1.82
CA ILE A 156 2.78 14.99 -1.65
C ILE A 156 2.26 14.87 -0.22
N LEU A 157 2.23 13.65 0.32
CA LEU A 157 1.75 13.35 1.67
C LEU A 157 2.56 14.06 2.76
N ASP A 158 3.89 14.05 2.65
CA ASP A 158 4.76 14.69 3.63
C ASP A 158 4.58 16.22 3.60
N ALA A 159 4.25 16.78 2.44
CA ALA A 159 4.02 18.21 2.23
C ALA A 159 2.56 18.67 2.44
N LEU A 160 1.64 17.83 2.95
CA LEU A 160 0.21 18.17 3.11
C LEU A 160 -0.05 19.44 3.95
N GLN A 161 0.85 19.78 4.87
CA GLN A 161 0.74 20.99 5.69
C GLN A 161 1.36 22.24 5.04
N THR A 162 1.99 22.08 3.87
CA THR A 162 2.67 23.13 3.11
C THR A 162 2.19 23.11 1.65
N PRO A 163 1.02 23.73 1.35
CA PRO A 163 0.35 23.60 0.06
C PRO A 163 1.21 23.93 -1.16
N GLU A 164 2.09 24.94 -1.07
CA GLU A 164 2.99 25.32 -2.16
C GLU A 164 3.99 24.21 -2.51
N ILE A 165 4.55 23.53 -1.50
CA ILE A 165 5.49 22.41 -1.70
C ILE A 165 4.73 21.19 -2.22
N ALA A 166 3.56 20.88 -1.66
CA ALA A 166 2.72 19.78 -2.15
C ALA A 166 2.36 19.97 -3.64
N LYS A 167 2.01 21.21 -4.03
CA LYS A 167 1.70 21.57 -5.41
C LYS A 167 2.93 21.46 -6.33
N ALA A 168 4.09 21.96 -5.90
CA ALA A 168 5.34 21.83 -6.65
C ALA A 168 5.74 20.36 -6.85
N ASN A 169 5.71 19.56 -5.78
CA ASN A 169 6.00 18.12 -5.83
C ASN A 169 5.03 17.40 -6.78
N ARG A 170 3.75 17.73 -6.71
CA ARG A 170 2.73 17.18 -7.60
C ARG A 170 2.97 17.54 -9.06
N ASP A 171 3.26 18.80 -9.36
CA ASP A 171 3.46 19.25 -10.74
C ASP A 171 4.73 18.63 -11.35
N PHE A 172 5.79 18.44 -10.55
CA PHE A 172 7.00 17.72 -10.94
C PHE A 172 6.71 16.23 -11.22
N LEU A 173 6.05 15.52 -10.28
CA LEU A 173 5.71 14.10 -10.45
C LEU A 173 4.79 13.87 -11.66
N ARG A 174 3.87 14.79 -11.97
CA ARG A 174 3.03 14.72 -13.17
C ARG A 174 3.87 14.70 -14.44
N GLY A 175 4.87 15.58 -14.53
CA GLY A 175 5.80 15.61 -15.67
C GLY A 175 6.68 14.36 -15.74
N PHE A 176 7.16 13.88 -14.58
CA PHE A 176 8.00 12.68 -14.49
C PHE A 176 7.25 11.40 -14.89
N TYR A 177 6.05 11.18 -14.36
CA TYR A 177 5.23 10.01 -14.71
C TYR A 177 4.63 10.10 -16.12
N GLY A 178 4.47 11.30 -16.68
CA GLY A 178 4.09 11.49 -18.08
C GLY A 178 5.05 10.80 -19.06
N THR A 179 6.33 10.68 -18.71
CA THR A 179 7.31 9.93 -19.50
C THR A 179 6.93 8.47 -19.72
N ILE A 180 6.26 7.82 -18.75
CA ILE A 180 5.81 6.42 -18.89
C ILE A 180 4.82 6.31 -20.06
N LYS A 181 3.92 7.28 -20.21
CA LYS A 181 2.95 7.32 -21.31
C LYS A 181 3.63 7.61 -22.65
N ASP A 182 4.49 8.61 -22.71
CA ASP A 182 5.11 9.06 -23.96
C ASP A 182 6.04 7.99 -24.57
N TYR A 183 6.57 7.09 -23.73
CA TYR A 183 7.48 6.01 -24.11
C TYR A 183 6.86 4.61 -23.97
N ASP A 184 5.53 4.51 -23.99
CA ASP A 184 4.76 3.26 -23.88
C ASP A 184 5.30 2.12 -24.77
N ALA A 185 5.68 2.44 -26.02
CA ALA A 185 6.25 1.47 -26.96
C ALA A 185 7.55 0.79 -26.50
N HIS A 186 8.21 1.34 -25.47
CA HIS A 186 9.42 0.78 -24.86
C HIS A 186 9.15 0.12 -23.50
N ILE A 187 7.90 0.08 -23.02
CA ILE A 187 7.55 -0.39 -21.68
C ILE A 187 6.83 -1.74 -21.76
N LYS A 188 7.34 -2.71 -21.00
CA LYS A 188 6.72 -4.04 -20.88
C LYS A 188 5.58 -4.03 -19.88
N PHE A 189 5.81 -3.36 -18.76
CA PHE A 189 4.94 -3.37 -17.60
C PHE A 189 5.30 -2.19 -16.70
N SER A 190 4.30 -1.53 -16.12
CA SER A 190 4.52 -0.56 -15.05
C SER A 190 3.54 -0.75 -13.90
N PHE A 191 4.05 -0.69 -12.68
CA PHE A 191 3.22 -0.82 -11.48
C PHE A 191 3.54 0.29 -10.49
N LEU A 192 2.52 1.08 -10.14
CA LEU A 192 2.61 2.17 -9.19
C LEU A 192 1.84 1.81 -7.92
N THR A 193 2.44 2.05 -6.76
CA THR A 193 1.79 1.76 -5.49
C THR A 193 2.07 2.80 -4.42
N GLY A 194 1.14 2.92 -3.47
CA GLY A 194 1.20 3.92 -2.40
C GLY A 194 0.08 3.71 -1.38
N VAL A 195 -0.05 4.67 -0.46
CA VAL A 195 -1.06 4.61 0.61
C VAL A 195 -2.37 5.22 0.18
N SER A 196 -2.31 6.22 -0.69
CA SER A 196 -3.43 7.06 -1.05
C SER A 196 -3.71 7.06 -2.53
N LYS A 197 -4.85 7.62 -2.88
CA LYS A 197 -5.19 8.03 -4.25
C LYS A 197 -5.13 9.55 -4.42
N PHE A 198 -4.50 10.29 -3.48
CA PHE A 198 -4.54 11.77 -3.37
C PHE A 198 -4.10 12.53 -4.63
N SER A 199 -3.60 11.81 -5.61
CA SER A 199 -2.87 12.36 -6.71
C SER A 199 -3.33 11.76 -8.05
N LYS A 200 -4.35 10.90 -8.06
CA LYS A 200 -4.79 10.18 -9.27
C LYS A 200 -5.28 11.11 -10.39
N VAL A 201 -6.15 12.08 -10.06
CA VAL A 201 -6.78 12.96 -11.06
C VAL A 201 -5.80 14.01 -11.61
N SER A 202 -4.88 14.49 -10.78
CA SER A 202 -3.90 15.52 -11.19
C SER A 202 -2.58 14.94 -11.71
N LEU A 203 -2.01 13.90 -11.09
CA LEU A 203 -0.74 13.29 -11.52
C LEU A 203 -0.92 12.40 -12.75
N PHE A 204 -1.96 11.56 -12.77
CA PHE A 204 -2.17 10.64 -13.89
C PHE A 204 -3.00 11.26 -15.02
N SER A 205 -3.27 12.57 -14.98
CA SER A 205 -3.63 13.30 -16.20
C SER A 205 -2.55 13.14 -17.29
N GLY A 206 -1.27 13.00 -16.89
CA GLY A 206 -0.15 12.65 -17.76
C GLY A 206 -0.02 11.15 -18.07
N LEU A 207 -0.73 10.27 -17.35
CA LEU A 207 -0.65 8.80 -17.45
C LEU A 207 -2.06 8.19 -17.48
N ASN A 208 -2.83 8.55 -18.50
CA ASN A 208 -4.28 8.26 -18.57
C ASN A 208 -4.63 6.80 -18.95
N ASN A 209 -3.63 5.96 -19.17
CA ASN A 209 -3.77 4.52 -19.45
C ASN A 209 -3.58 3.64 -18.20
N LEU A 210 -3.44 4.24 -17.01
CA LEU A 210 -3.24 3.53 -15.75
C LEU A 210 -4.54 2.90 -15.23
N GLU A 211 -4.57 1.58 -15.11
CA GLU A 211 -5.68 0.84 -14.52
C GLU A 211 -5.56 0.79 -12.99
N ASP A 212 -6.62 1.22 -12.29
CA ASP A 212 -6.66 1.19 -10.83
C ASP A 212 -7.37 -0.05 -10.33
N ILE A 213 -6.54 -1.01 -9.89
CA ILE A 213 -6.99 -2.32 -9.41
C ILE A 213 -7.34 -2.31 -7.93
N THR A 214 -7.33 -1.14 -7.26
CA THR A 214 -7.56 -1.04 -5.80
C THR A 214 -8.87 -1.67 -5.36
N LEU A 215 -9.95 -1.49 -6.13
CA LEU A 215 -11.30 -1.98 -5.83
C LEU A 215 -11.76 -3.08 -6.81
N VAL A 216 -10.83 -3.66 -7.57
CA VAL A 216 -11.12 -4.82 -8.42
C VAL A 216 -11.14 -6.07 -7.53
N PRO A 217 -12.27 -6.78 -7.41
CA PRO A 217 -12.41 -7.89 -6.46
C PRO A 217 -11.36 -9.00 -6.62
N GLU A 218 -10.95 -9.30 -7.86
CA GLU A 218 -9.91 -10.30 -8.18
C GLU A 218 -8.58 -10.00 -7.49
N PHE A 219 -8.21 -8.73 -7.34
CA PHE A 219 -6.95 -8.30 -6.73
C PHE A 219 -7.11 -7.87 -5.26
N SER A 220 -8.25 -8.20 -4.63
CA SER A 220 -8.50 -7.88 -3.22
C SER A 220 -7.43 -8.45 -2.28
N THR A 221 -6.97 -9.68 -2.54
CA THR A 221 -6.00 -10.43 -1.73
C THR A 221 -4.55 -10.29 -2.19
N LEU A 222 -4.28 -9.44 -3.19
CA LEU A 222 -2.93 -9.19 -3.73
C LEU A 222 -1.95 -8.73 -2.65
N CYS A 223 -2.47 -8.00 -1.66
CA CYS A 223 -1.74 -7.51 -0.50
C CYS A 223 -2.58 -7.78 0.75
N GLY A 224 -1.99 -8.46 1.75
CA GLY A 224 -2.71 -8.98 2.91
C GLY A 224 -2.67 -10.50 2.99
N TYR A 225 -3.09 -11.03 4.13
CA TYR A 225 -3.28 -12.48 4.31
C TYR A 225 -4.78 -12.79 4.35
N THR A 226 -5.19 -13.93 3.81
CA THR A 226 -6.58 -14.43 3.88
C THR A 226 -6.77 -15.35 5.07
N ASP A 227 -8.02 -15.76 5.34
CA ASP A 227 -8.27 -16.83 6.32
C ASP A 227 -7.54 -18.13 5.92
N HIS A 228 -7.55 -18.47 4.63
CA HIS A 228 -6.82 -19.62 4.09
C HIS A 228 -5.31 -19.51 4.35
N ASP A 229 -4.70 -18.35 4.14
CA ASP A 229 -3.27 -18.14 4.38
C ASP A 229 -2.89 -18.40 5.84
N ILE A 230 -3.73 -17.93 6.78
CA ILE A 230 -3.55 -18.15 8.22
C ILE A 230 -3.67 -19.64 8.56
N ASP A 231 -4.68 -20.31 8.01
CA ASP A 231 -5.02 -21.71 8.37
C ASP A 231 -4.09 -22.74 7.72
N SER A 232 -3.44 -22.38 6.60
CA SER A 232 -2.54 -23.26 5.86
C SER A 232 -1.07 -22.97 6.12
N ILE A 233 -0.60 -21.76 5.78
CA ILE A 233 0.82 -21.42 5.81
C ILE A 233 1.29 -21.14 7.24
N PHE A 234 0.44 -20.50 8.05
CA PHE A 234 0.73 -20.21 9.45
C PHE A 234 0.17 -21.24 10.43
N ALA A 235 -0.24 -22.43 9.97
CA ALA A 235 -0.83 -23.47 10.82
C ALA A 235 0.03 -23.82 12.05
N ALA A 236 1.36 -23.84 11.92
CA ALA A 236 2.30 -24.11 13.01
C ALA A 236 2.33 -22.99 14.08
N GLU A 237 1.85 -21.80 13.75
CA GLU A 237 1.72 -20.68 14.68
C GLU A 237 0.41 -20.73 15.47
N LEU A 238 -0.62 -21.45 15.02
CA LEU A 238 -1.96 -21.40 15.63
C LEU A 238 -2.10 -22.17 16.96
N ASP A 239 -1.12 -23.00 17.32
CA ASP A 239 -1.16 -23.77 18.56
C ASP A 239 -1.35 -22.87 19.80
N GLY A 240 -2.36 -23.19 20.61
CA GLY A 240 -2.74 -22.45 21.81
C GLY A 240 -3.42 -21.10 21.57
N LEU A 241 -3.80 -20.76 20.33
CA LEU A 241 -4.48 -19.51 20.00
C LEU A 241 -5.94 -19.72 19.60
N ASP A 242 -6.80 -18.79 20.00
CA ASP A 242 -8.20 -18.76 19.56
C ASP A 242 -8.29 -18.12 18.17
N ARG A 243 -8.70 -18.92 17.18
CA ARG A 243 -8.76 -18.52 15.79
C ARG A 243 -9.83 -17.46 15.49
N ASP A 244 -10.95 -17.51 16.19
CA ASP A 244 -12.03 -16.54 16.04
C ASP A 244 -11.64 -15.21 16.69
N GLU A 245 -10.90 -15.26 17.79
CA GLU A 245 -10.33 -14.07 18.42
C GLU A 245 -9.29 -13.40 17.50
N ILE A 246 -8.43 -14.16 16.81
CA ILE A 246 -7.52 -13.63 15.76
C ILE A 246 -8.32 -12.94 14.66
N ARG A 247 -9.39 -13.58 14.17
CA ARG A 247 -10.24 -13.01 13.12
C ARG A 247 -10.86 -11.70 13.60
N ARG A 248 -11.39 -11.66 14.82
CA ARG A 248 -12.04 -10.49 15.42
C ARG A 248 -11.07 -9.31 15.62
N TRP A 249 -9.83 -9.60 16.01
CA TRP A 249 -8.82 -8.58 16.26
C TRP A 249 -8.20 -8.00 15.00
N TYR A 250 -7.90 -8.86 14.02
CA TYR A 250 -6.99 -8.50 12.93
C TYR A 250 -7.58 -8.63 11.53
N ASN A 251 -8.65 -9.41 11.32
CA ASN A 251 -9.32 -9.50 10.00
C ASN A 251 -10.37 -8.41 9.84
N GLY A 252 -10.60 -8.02 8.60
CA GLY A 252 -11.81 -7.30 8.21
C GLY A 252 -11.57 -6.19 7.21
N TYR A 253 -10.33 -5.99 6.75
CA TYR A 253 -10.04 -5.11 5.62
C TYR A 253 -10.60 -5.72 4.33
N ASN A 254 -11.37 -4.94 3.58
CA ASN A 254 -12.06 -5.38 2.38
C ASN A 254 -12.04 -4.31 1.29
N TRP A 255 -11.74 -4.75 0.05
CA TRP A 255 -11.72 -3.95 -1.17
C TRP A 255 -12.65 -4.55 -2.24
N LEU A 256 -13.89 -4.86 -1.86
CA LEU A 256 -14.94 -5.50 -2.67
C LEU A 256 -14.71 -6.99 -3.02
N GLY A 257 -13.77 -7.65 -2.34
CA GLY A 257 -13.49 -9.07 -2.52
C GLY A 257 -13.39 -9.80 -1.19
N GLU A 258 -12.41 -10.70 -1.07
CA GLU A 258 -12.16 -11.42 0.17
C GLU A 258 -11.58 -10.48 1.24
N GLY A 259 -11.99 -10.67 2.50
CA GLY A 259 -11.45 -9.94 3.63
C GLY A 259 -10.03 -10.41 3.96
N VAL A 260 -9.14 -9.46 4.26
CA VAL A 260 -7.75 -9.77 4.58
C VAL A 260 -7.30 -9.18 5.91
N TYR A 261 -6.29 -9.84 6.46
CA TYR A 261 -5.48 -9.38 7.57
C TYR A 261 -4.36 -8.46 7.08
N ASN A 262 -4.00 -7.50 7.91
CA ASN A 262 -2.74 -6.78 7.75
C ASN A 262 -1.56 -7.73 8.06
N PRO A 263 -0.60 -7.93 7.13
CA PRO A 263 0.53 -8.81 7.33
C PRO A 263 1.38 -8.47 8.55
N PHE A 264 1.64 -7.18 8.79
CA PHE A 264 2.49 -6.76 9.89
C PHE A 264 1.87 -7.09 11.24
N ASP A 265 0.57 -6.86 11.39
CA ASP A 265 -0.15 -7.08 12.66
C ASP A 265 -0.18 -8.57 13.00
N ILE A 266 -0.46 -9.42 12.02
CA ILE A 266 -0.41 -10.88 12.18
C ILE A 266 0.99 -11.37 12.52
N LEU A 267 2.01 -10.91 11.82
CA LEU A 267 3.38 -11.34 12.10
C LEU A 267 3.83 -10.91 13.50
N GLN A 268 3.47 -9.71 13.94
CA GLN A 268 3.76 -9.24 15.29
C GLN A 268 2.95 -10.01 16.35
N PHE A 269 1.69 -10.30 16.08
CA PHE A 269 0.86 -11.11 16.94
C PHE A 269 1.44 -12.54 17.10
N PHE A 270 1.86 -13.20 16.03
CA PHE A 270 2.51 -14.52 16.14
C PHE A 270 3.86 -14.49 16.87
N LYS A 271 4.61 -13.39 16.75
CA LYS A 271 5.85 -13.20 17.51
C LYS A 271 5.60 -13.03 19.01
N HIS A 272 4.61 -12.23 19.38
CA HIS A 272 4.41 -11.79 20.76
C HIS A 272 3.33 -12.58 21.53
N ARG A 273 2.43 -13.26 20.81
CA ARG A 273 1.35 -14.08 21.36
C ARG A 273 0.39 -13.32 22.28
N THR A 274 0.20 -12.02 22.04
CA THR A 274 -0.71 -11.17 22.82
C THR A 274 -1.62 -10.38 21.90
N PHE A 275 -2.92 -10.37 22.19
CA PHE A 275 -3.86 -9.49 21.49
C PHE A 275 -3.62 -8.04 21.92
N LYS A 276 -3.08 -7.22 21.02
CA LYS A 276 -2.89 -5.78 21.19
C LYS A 276 -2.81 -5.06 19.84
N ASN A 277 -2.69 -3.74 19.92
CA ASN A 277 -2.55 -2.85 18.78
C ASN A 277 -1.08 -2.84 18.28
N TYR A 278 -0.81 -3.44 17.12
CA TYR A 278 0.51 -3.54 16.48
C TYR A 278 0.67 -2.54 15.32
N TRP A 279 -0.41 -2.27 14.58
CA TRP A 279 -0.41 -1.37 13.44
C TRP A 279 -0.14 0.06 13.86
N PHE A 280 -0.76 0.45 14.97
CA PHE A 280 -0.88 1.82 15.43
C PHE A 280 0.39 2.39 16.07
N GLU A 281 1.27 1.54 16.61
CA GLU A 281 2.51 1.96 17.30
C GLU A 281 3.51 2.72 16.39
N THR A 282 3.18 2.91 15.10
CA THR A 282 4.18 3.20 14.05
C THR A 282 3.87 4.36 13.13
N GLY A 283 2.99 5.26 13.56
CA GLY A 283 2.83 6.56 12.94
C GLY A 283 1.40 6.85 12.52
N THR A 284 0.51 6.95 13.49
CA THR A 284 -0.74 7.70 13.30
C THR A 284 -0.38 9.11 12.87
N PRO A 285 -0.83 9.57 11.69
CA PRO A 285 -0.56 10.94 11.30
C PRO A 285 -1.24 11.83 12.33
N THR A 286 -0.48 12.61 13.09
CA THR A 286 -1.01 13.70 13.94
C THR A 286 -1.98 14.55 13.12
N PHE A 287 -1.72 14.68 11.81
CA PHE A 287 -2.62 15.25 10.82
C PHE A 287 -4.04 14.65 10.82
N LEU A 288 -4.20 13.31 10.82
CA LEU A 288 -5.52 12.67 10.78
C LEU A 288 -6.30 12.97 12.07
N ILE A 289 -5.66 12.78 13.22
CA ILE A 289 -6.28 13.05 14.53
C ILE A 289 -6.69 14.52 14.62
N ASN A 290 -5.79 15.43 14.23
CA ASN A 290 -6.08 16.87 14.18
C ASN A 290 -7.23 17.20 13.23
N THR A 291 -7.32 16.52 12.08
CA THR A 291 -8.36 16.72 11.08
C THR A 291 -9.72 16.28 11.60
N LEU A 292 -9.82 15.08 12.16
CA LEU A 292 -11.06 14.57 12.78
C LEU A 292 -11.51 15.46 13.93
N PHE A 293 -10.56 15.91 14.75
CA PHE A 293 -10.85 16.80 15.87
C PHE A 293 -11.34 18.18 15.41
N LYS A 294 -10.67 18.80 14.44
CA LYS A 294 -11.09 20.09 13.85
C LYS A 294 -12.47 20.00 13.20
N ARG A 295 -12.80 18.87 12.58
CA ARG A 295 -14.10 18.62 11.94
C ARG A 295 -15.19 18.16 12.91
N GLN A 296 -14.85 17.94 14.18
CA GLN A 296 -15.77 17.47 15.23
C GLN A 296 -16.52 16.18 14.85
N ILE A 297 -15.83 15.25 14.20
CA ILE A 297 -16.47 14.01 13.73
C ILE A 297 -16.57 13.01 14.87
N PRO A 298 -17.78 12.55 15.24
CA PRO A 298 -17.94 11.53 16.27
C PRO A 298 -17.35 10.19 15.80
N SER A 299 -16.48 9.58 16.59
CA SER A 299 -15.87 8.29 16.23
C SER A 299 -16.91 7.16 16.11
N LEU A 300 -17.95 7.18 16.93
CA LEU A 300 -19.01 6.17 16.92
C LEU A 300 -19.84 6.17 15.62
N THR A 301 -19.93 7.30 14.92
CA THR A 301 -20.65 7.38 13.64
C THR A 301 -19.82 6.85 12.47
N LEU A 302 -18.53 6.58 12.68
CA LEU A 302 -17.64 6.06 11.64
C LEU A 302 -17.92 4.58 11.29
N ASP A 303 -18.62 3.83 12.15
CA ASP A 303 -18.87 2.39 11.96
C ASP A 303 -20.06 2.08 11.02
N ASN A 304 -20.63 3.09 10.36
CA ASN A 304 -21.71 2.94 9.39
C ASN A 304 -21.81 4.16 8.45
N LEU A 305 -20.67 4.57 7.88
CA LEU A 305 -20.60 5.81 7.11
C LEU A 305 -20.91 5.53 5.64
N LEU A 306 -21.99 6.13 5.11
CA LEU A 306 -22.35 6.04 3.70
C LEU A 306 -21.53 7.02 2.84
N SER A 307 -20.78 6.50 1.87
CA SER A 307 -20.02 7.30 0.91
C SER A 307 -20.32 6.89 -0.53
N SER A 308 -20.28 7.83 -1.47
CA SER A 308 -20.42 7.50 -2.89
C SER A 308 -19.10 7.01 -3.46
N ALA A 309 -19.15 6.19 -4.52
CA ALA A 309 -17.95 5.76 -5.23
C ALA A 309 -17.16 6.94 -5.82
N ALA A 310 -17.85 8.03 -6.19
CA ALA A 310 -17.24 9.26 -6.67
C ALA A 310 -16.44 9.94 -5.56
N MET A 311 -16.96 10.04 -4.33
CA MET A 311 -16.25 10.62 -3.18
C MET A 311 -15.01 9.82 -2.78
N LEU A 312 -15.11 8.48 -2.77
CA LEU A 312 -13.94 7.61 -2.56
C LEU A 312 -12.93 7.65 -3.73
N SER A 313 -13.27 8.31 -4.83
CA SER A 313 -12.43 8.47 -6.01
C SER A 313 -12.01 9.93 -6.27
N SER A 314 -12.65 10.91 -5.62
CA SER A 314 -12.41 12.35 -5.79
C SER A 314 -11.31 12.79 -4.84
N PHE A 315 -10.27 13.39 -5.42
CA PHE A 315 -9.12 13.86 -4.66
C PHE A 315 -8.73 15.25 -5.11
N ASP A 316 -9.12 16.23 -4.30
CA ASP A 316 -8.52 17.55 -4.30
C ASP A 316 -7.67 17.68 -3.03
N VAL A 317 -6.41 18.08 -3.19
CA VAL A 317 -5.52 18.36 -2.05
C VAL A 317 -6.12 19.49 -1.19
N ASP A 318 -6.92 20.35 -1.80
CA ASP A 318 -7.59 21.48 -1.15
C ASP A 318 -8.92 21.07 -0.46
N GLN A 319 -9.54 19.95 -0.87
CA GLN A 319 -10.81 19.44 -0.32
C GLN A 319 -10.74 17.93 -0.06
N MET A 320 -10.10 17.55 1.06
CA MET A 320 -10.00 16.14 1.45
C MET A 320 -11.26 15.68 2.17
N ASP A 321 -12.06 14.77 1.59
CA ASP A 321 -13.19 14.15 2.29
C ASP A 321 -12.70 13.24 3.43
N THR A 322 -13.39 13.26 4.58
CA THR A 322 -12.98 12.46 5.75
C THR A 322 -13.03 10.98 5.45
N GLU A 323 -14.06 10.56 4.73
CA GLU A 323 -14.36 9.21 4.31
C GLU A 323 -13.21 8.63 3.50
N ALA A 324 -12.79 9.39 2.48
CA ALA A 324 -11.72 8.98 1.58
C ALA A 324 -10.38 8.92 2.32
N LEU A 325 -10.11 9.91 3.19
CA LEU A 325 -8.92 9.94 4.03
C LEU A 325 -8.86 8.72 4.96
N LEU A 326 -9.92 8.43 5.72
CA LEU A 326 -9.98 7.31 6.66
C LEU A 326 -9.89 5.95 5.95
N PHE A 327 -10.54 5.81 4.79
CA PHE A 327 -10.47 4.59 3.99
C PHE A 327 -9.04 4.31 3.49
N GLN A 328 -8.38 5.31 2.90
CA GLN A 328 -7.04 5.15 2.33
C GLN A 328 -5.96 4.93 3.38
N THR A 329 -6.09 5.64 4.50
CA THR A 329 -5.16 5.47 5.61
C THR A 329 -5.38 4.16 6.35
N GLY A 330 -6.47 3.42 6.10
CA GLY A 330 -6.74 2.10 6.67
C GLY A 330 -7.54 2.11 7.97
N TYR A 331 -8.13 3.24 8.34
CA TYR A 331 -9.00 3.34 9.53
C TYR A 331 -10.42 2.87 9.27
N LEU A 332 -10.88 2.99 8.02
CA LEU A 332 -12.15 2.46 7.55
C LEU A 332 -11.94 1.53 6.38
N THR A 333 -12.92 0.66 6.17
CA THR A 333 -12.96 -0.29 5.07
C THR A 333 -14.38 -0.48 4.57
N ILE A 334 -14.55 -1.09 3.39
CA ILE A 334 -15.87 -1.30 2.81
C ILE A 334 -16.54 -2.47 3.52
N LYS A 335 -17.70 -2.23 4.14
CA LYS A 335 -18.54 -3.25 4.78
C LYS A 335 -19.59 -3.80 3.83
N SER A 336 -20.15 -2.94 3.00
CA SER A 336 -21.12 -3.33 1.96
C SER A 336 -21.12 -2.33 0.82
N SER A 337 -21.54 -2.78 -0.35
CA SER A 337 -21.80 -1.94 -1.51
C SER A 337 -23.26 -2.07 -1.94
N GLN A 338 -23.83 -0.98 -2.46
CA GLN A 338 -25.17 -0.98 -3.00
C GLN A 338 -25.24 -0.05 -4.21
N ARG A 339 -26.12 -0.38 -5.16
CA ARG A 339 -26.35 0.45 -6.35
C ARG A 339 -27.74 1.07 -6.27
N VAL A 340 -27.80 2.40 -6.19
CA VAL A 340 -29.05 3.17 -6.06
C VAL A 340 -29.02 4.31 -7.07
N GLY A 341 -30.08 4.46 -7.87
CA GLY A 341 -30.16 5.53 -8.88
C GLY A 341 -29.05 5.47 -9.94
N GLY A 342 -28.53 4.28 -10.25
CA GLY A 342 -27.40 4.09 -11.17
C GLY A 342 -26.02 4.37 -10.57
N GLN A 343 -25.94 4.95 -9.37
CA GLN A 343 -24.70 5.24 -8.65
C GLN A 343 -24.36 4.13 -7.65
N THR A 344 -23.07 3.91 -7.43
CA THR A 344 -22.57 2.99 -6.42
C THR A 344 -22.30 3.74 -5.13
N TYR A 345 -22.83 3.21 -4.03
CA TYR A 345 -22.57 3.67 -2.67
C TYR A 345 -21.91 2.55 -1.86
N TYR A 346 -21.06 2.96 -0.94
CA TYR A 346 -20.35 2.09 -0.02
C TYR A 346 -20.71 2.47 1.41
N THR A 347 -20.96 1.45 2.23
CA THR A 347 -20.98 1.60 3.68
C THR A 347 -19.58 1.32 4.19
N LEU A 348 -18.99 2.30 4.85
CA LEU A 348 -17.69 2.20 5.49
C LEU A 348 -17.85 1.92 6.98
N GLY A 349 -16.90 1.18 7.53
CA GLY A 349 -16.83 0.90 8.96
C GLY A 349 -15.42 0.49 9.38
N TYR A 350 -15.21 0.30 10.69
CA TYR A 350 -13.91 -0.12 11.19
C TYR A 350 -13.59 -1.53 10.69
N PRO A 351 -12.36 -1.80 10.19
CA PRO A 351 -12.03 -3.14 9.71
C PRO A 351 -12.15 -4.17 10.81
N ASN A 352 -11.57 -3.89 11.97
CA ASN A 352 -11.40 -4.85 13.05
C ASN A 352 -11.35 -4.14 14.42
N GLN A 353 -11.16 -4.93 15.48
CA GLN A 353 -11.10 -4.40 16.84
C GLN A 353 -9.87 -3.53 17.11
N GLU A 354 -8.70 -3.92 16.60
CA GLU A 354 -7.46 -3.16 16.77
C GLU A 354 -7.61 -1.71 16.29
N VAL A 355 -8.11 -1.52 15.08
CA VAL A 355 -8.25 -0.17 14.48
C VAL A 355 -9.28 0.65 15.23
N PHE A 356 -10.40 0.04 15.64
CA PHE A 356 -11.39 0.70 16.47
C PHE A 356 -10.77 1.21 17.78
N GLN A 357 -10.09 0.33 18.52
CA GLN A 357 -9.50 0.67 19.82
C GLN A 357 -8.45 1.78 19.66
N SER A 358 -7.53 1.59 18.71
CA SER A 358 -6.42 2.48 18.51
C SER A 358 -6.83 3.91 18.11
N LEU A 359 -7.81 4.05 17.20
CA LEU A 359 -8.30 5.36 16.79
C LEU A 359 -8.99 6.08 17.96
N ASN A 360 -9.84 5.37 18.70
CA ASN A 360 -10.58 5.96 19.81
C ASN A 360 -9.65 6.35 20.97
N GLU A 361 -8.65 5.53 21.28
CA GLU A 361 -7.63 5.84 22.30
C GLU A 361 -6.84 7.11 21.95
N SER A 362 -6.54 7.32 20.67
CA SER A 362 -5.79 8.50 20.23
C SER A 362 -6.62 9.76 20.13
N LEU A 363 -7.88 9.65 19.70
CA LEU A 363 -8.82 10.75 19.80
C LEU A 363 -9.00 11.15 21.27
N LEU A 364 -9.18 10.19 22.17
CA LEU A 364 -9.30 10.45 23.61
C LEU A 364 -8.01 11.08 24.18
N SER A 365 -6.84 10.60 23.78
CA SER A 365 -5.56 11.19 24.18
C SER A 365 -5.40 12.63 23.72
N ALA A 366 -5.95 13.00 22.56
CA ALA A 366 -5.92 14.38 22.07
C ALA A 366 -6.91 15.28 22.85
N MET A 367 -7.97 14.69 23.41
CA MET A 367 -9.01 15.40 24.17
C MET A 367 -8.66 15.60 25.65
N VAL A 368 -7.95 14.66 26.27
CA VAL A 368 -7.70 14.65 27.71
C VAL A 368 -6.23 14.96 27.99
N LYS A 369 -5.96 16.10 28.65
CA LYS A 369 -4.60 16.51 29.04
C LYS A 369 -4.04 15.69 30.22
N ASP A 370 -4.90 15.11 31.05
CA ASP A 370 -4.53 14.27 32.18
C ASP A 370 -4.59 12.76 31.83
N LYS A 371 -3.44 12.08 31.91
CA LYS A 371 -3.32 10.65 31.59
C LYS A 371 -4.10 9.73 32.56
N GLY A 372 -4.31 10.18 33.80
CA GLY A 372 -5.12 9.43 34.77
C GLY A 372 -6.60 9.40 34.36
N SER A 373 -7.14 10.57 34.05
CA SER A 373 -8.51 10.73 33.53
C SER A 373 -8.72 10.03 32.19
N GLN A 374 -7.70 9.96 31.33
CA GLN A 374 -7.76 9.20 30.07
C GLN A 374 -8.06 7.71 30.31
N SER A 375 -7.36 7.09 31.26
CA SER A 375 -7.53 5.67 31.56
C SER A 375 -8.95 5.34 32.05
N HIS A 376 -9.50 6.19 32.92
CA HIS A 376 -10.88 6.05 33.39
C HIS A 376 -11.91 6.20 32.25
N ASN A 377 -11.71 7.17 31.36
CA ASN A 377 -12.61 7.41 30.24
C ASN A 377 -12.54 6.28 29.19
N SER A 378 -11.36 5.70 28.94
CA SER A 378 -11.23 4.52 28.06
C SER A 378 -12.04 3.33 28.58
N VAL A 379 -11.92 3.03 29.89
CA VAL A 379 -12.69 1.93 30.50
C VAL A 379 -14.19 2.17 30.37
N ALA A 380 -14.66 3.38 30.66
CA ALA A 380 -16.07 3.74 30.52
C ALA A 380 -16.58 3.59 29.08
N LEU A 381 -15.79 4.03 28.08
CA LEU A 381 -16.13 3.90 26.66
C LEU A 381 -16.34 2.44 26.25
N TYR A 382 -15.43 1.54 26.66
CA TYR A 382 -15.52 0.12 26.32
C TYR A 382 -16.69 -0.58 27.02
N GLN A 383 -16.98 -0.22 28.27
CA GLN A 383 -18.13 -0.75 29.01
C GLN A 383 -19.46 -0.33 28.37
N LEU A 384 -19.60 0.95 27.99
CA LEU A 384 -20.81 1.44 27.31
C LEU A 384 -21.05 0.73 25.97
N ARG A 385 -19.99 0.45 25.20
CA ARG A 385 -20.13 -0.28 23.93
C ARG A 385 -20.59 -1.73 24.13
N ALA A 386 -20.11 -2.41 25.18
CA ALA A 386 -20.55 -3.76 25.49
C ALA A 386 -22.06 -3.80 25.79
N MET A 387 -22.59 -2.75 26.42
CA MET A 387 -24.02 -2.61 26.72
C MET A 387 -24.89 -2.27 25.49
N VAL A 388 -24.33 -1.65 24.45
CA VAL A 388 -25.08 -1.30 23.21
C VAL A 388 -25.15 -2.48 22.23
N LYS A 389 -24.27 -3.48 22.38
CA LYS A 389 -24.27 -4.71 21.55
C LYS A 389 -25.07 -5.87 22.15
N SER A 390 -25.49 -5.77 23.42
CA SER A 390 -26.47 -6.65 24.07
C SER A 390 -27.88 -6.13 23.88
#